data_AF-A0A2N8MFE6-F1
#
_entry.id   AF-A0A2N8MFE6-F1
#
_cell.length_a   1.000
_cell.length_b   1.000
_cell.length_c   1.000
_cell.angle_alpha   90.00
_cell.angle_beta   90.00
_cell.angle_gamma   90.00
#
_symmetry.space_group_name_H-M   'P 1'
#
loop_
_entity.id
_entity.type
_entity.pdbx_description
1 polymer ?
#
loop_
_entity_poly.entity_id
_entity_poly.type
_entity_poly.pdbx_seq_one_letter_code
_entity_poly.pdbx_strand_id
1 'polypeptide(L)'
;MVRSSQPGCEPAEGDIVLATPELLRKIINSLNGRKLPILIHSGGGIINQAMLMGYLIRGRGLDVAVARTVFDPCANTPGGCKQGTWSGPLGEPESQSAFCNTLCTFVLAGGVRRFVGPDARVGVHNFMLNPLMVERWRKTYRETVPLDTVIQRSFVPPIVVNDRIYFRKLGISEEIVDLMISTPASDMRILTGTELLKLRLATEVKDARAVVYP
;
A
#
# COMPACT_ATOMS: atom_id res chain seq x y z
N MET A 1 -1.91 0.25 12.86
CA MET A 1 -0.96 -0.87 13.07
C MET A 1 -1.46 -1.73 14.21
N VAL A 2 -2.06 -2.88 13.87
CA VAL A 2 -2.22 -3.96 14.84
C VAL A 2 -0.82 -4.48 15.13
N ARG A 3 -0.31 -4.25 16.33
CA ARG A 3 0.97 -4.82 16.75
C ARG A 3 0.69 -6.15 17.45
N SER A 4 1.27 -7.22 16.93
CA SER A 4 1.57 -8.38 17.76
C SER A 4 2.63 -7.97 18.79
N SER A 5 2.52 -8.44 20.03
CA SER A 5 3.52 -8.21 21.09
C SER A 5 4.76 -9.10 20.93
N GLN A 6 4.86 -9.87 19.84
CA GLN A 6 5.93 -10.85 19.58
C GLN A 6 6.74 -10.52 18.32
N PRO A 7 8.06 -10.80 18.28
CA PRO A 7 8.94 -10.45 17.15
C PRO A 7 8.75 -11.36 15.93
N GLY A 8 8.59 -10.80 14.72
CA GLY A 8 8.71 -11.54 13.45
C GLY A 8 7.43 -11.76 12.64
N CYS A 9 6.31 -11.14 13.02
CA CYS A 9 5.12 -11.04 12.16
C CYS A 9 4.44 -9.68 12.41
N GLU A 10 4.89 -8.64 11.71
CA GLU A 10 4.38 -7.29 11.89
C GLU A 10 3.51 -6.86 10.70
N PRO A 11 2.17 -6.82 10.85
CA PRO A 11 1.26 -6.40 9.79
C PRO A 11 1.46 -4.92 9.46
N ALA A 12 1.66 -4.59 8.17
CA ALA A 12 1.53 -3.21 7.69
C ALA A 12 0.04 -2.90 7.43
N GLU A 13 -0.73 -2.90 8.52
CA GLU A 13 -2.18 -2.72 8.51
C GLU A 13 -2.61 -1.31 8.95
N GLY A 14 -3.51 -0.73 8.14
CA GLY A 14 -4.13 0.58 8.36
C GLY A 14 -3.49 1.72 7.57
N ASP A 15 -3.73 2.95 8.00
CA ASP A 15 -3.31 4.15 7.27
C ASP A 15 -1.80 4.41 7.36
N ILE A 16 -1.24 4.94 6.28
CA ILE A 16 0.15 5.36 6.18
C ILE A 16 0.26 6.80 6.69
N VAL A 17 0.62 6.96 7.96
CA VAL A 17 0.77 8.25 8.65
C VAL A 17 2.23 8.62 8.84
N LEU A 18 2.49 9.81 9.41
CA LEU A 18 3.85 10.33 9.61
C LEU A 18 4.77 9.38 10.41
N ALA A 19 4.22 8.63 11.36
CA ALA A 19 4.99 7.70 12.19
C ALA A 19 5.26 6.34 11.50
N THR A 20 4.55 6.01 10.42
CA THR A 20 4.57 4.65 9.84
C THR A 20 5.96 4.24 9.33
N PRO A 21 6.73 5.07 8.60
CA PRO A 21 8.02 4.62 8.08
C PRO A 21 9.07 4.38 9.17
N GLU A 22 9.05 5.17 10.23
CA GLU A 22 9.96 4.98 11.36
C GLU A 22 9.67 3.66 12.08
N LEU A 23 8.39 3.34 12.24
CA LEU A 23 7.97 2.09 12.83
C LEU A 23 8.38 0.89 11.97
N LEU A 24 8.15 0.95 10.66
CA LEU A 24 8.62 -0.06 9.72
C LEU A 24 10.15 -0.23 9.80
N ARG A 25 10.91 0.87 9.84
CA ARG A 25 12.37 0.84 9.97
C ARG A 25 12.82 0.12 11.23
N LYS A 26 12.19 0.40 12.38
CA LYS A 26 12.49 -0.27 13.65
C LYS A 26 12.23 -1.78 13.57
N ILE A 27 11.11 -2.17 12.97
CA ILE A 27 10.75 -3.57 12.76
C ILE A 27 11.80 -4.28 11.90
N ILE A 28 12.11 -3.74 10.71
CA ILE A 28 13.08 -4.36 9.81
C ILE A 28 14.47 -4.46 10.48
N ASN A 29 14.86 -3.47 11.28
CA ASN A 29 16.10 -3.53 12.04
C ASN A 29 16.08 -4.63 13.11
N SER A 30 14.96 -4.85 13.81
CA SER A 30 14.85 -5.93 14.79
C SER A 30 14.87 -7.33 14.19
N LEU A 31 14.71 -7.47 12.87
CA LEU A 31 14.80 -8.77 12.20
C LEU A 31 16.24 -9.30 12.09
N ASN A 32 17.25 -8.52 12.47
CA ASN A 32 18.68 -8.93 12.51
C ASN A 32 19.16 -9.59 11.20
N GLY A 33 18.77 -9.01 10.06
CA GLY A 33 19.17 -9.48 8.73
C GLY A 33 18.28 -10.58 8.13
N ARG A 34 17.31 -11.11 8.88
CA ARG A 34 16.28 -11.99 8.31
C ARG A 34 15.43 -11.22 7.29
N LYS A 35 15.23 -11.83 6.12
CA LYS A 35 14.42 -11.27 5.04
C LYS A 35 13.01 -11.85 5.09
N LEU A 36 12.19 -11.29 5.99
CA LEU A 36 10.77 -11.64 6.05
C LEU A 36 9.97 -10.78 5.07
N PRO A 37 8.95 -11.33 4.40
CA PRO A 37 8.09 -10.54 3.54
C PRO A 37 7.27 -9.54 4.35
N ILE A 38 7.01 -8.38 3.75
CA ILE A 38 6.09 -7.39 4.29
C ILE A 38 4.68 -7.73 3.83
N LEU A 39 3.78 -8.04 4.75
CA LEU A 39 2.36 -8.21 4.48
C LEU A 39 1.67 -6.84 4.59
N ILE A 40 1.03 -6.38 3.50
CA ILE A 40 0.38 -5.08 3.44
C ILE A 40 -1.13 -5.18 3.22
N HIS A 41 -1.86 -4.44 4.05
CA HIS A 41 -3.31 -4.27 3.94
C HIS A 41 -3.66 -2.83 4.34
N SER A 42 -3.84 -1.95 3.36
CA SER A 42 -3.91 -0.51 3.60
C SER A 42 -4.73 0.24 2.55
N GLY A 43 -5.46 1.25 3.01
CA GLY A 43 -6.19 2.20 2.17
C GLY A 43 -5.30 3.28 1.53
N GLY A 44 -4.04 3.39 1.97
CA GLY A 44 -3.15 4.49 1.62
C GLY A 44 -2.90 5.43 2.80
N GLY A 45 -2.63 6.71 2.53
CA GLY A 45 -2.35 7.70 3.58
C GLY A 45 -1.55 8.90 3.05
N ILE A 46 -0.34 9.11 3.55
CA ILE A 46 0.54 10.23 3.16
C ILE A 46 1.56 9.74 2.14
N ILE A 47 1.56 10.33 0.95
CA ILE A 47 2.37 9.88 -0.20
C ILE A 47 3.86 9.79 0.12
N ASN A 48 4.45 10.83 0.71
CA ASN A 48 5.88 10.85 1.04
C ASN A 48 6.27 9.76 2.04
N GLN A 49 5.35 9.39 2.94
CA GLN A 49 5.57 8.31 3.90
C GLN A 49 5.48 6.94 3.20
N ALA A 50 4.55 6.76 2.27
CA ALA A 50 4.44 5.55 1.45
C ALA A 50 5.68 5.34 0.56
N MET A 51 6.17 6.41 -0.08
CA MET A 51 7.41 6.38 -0.85
C MET A 51 8.62 5.99 0.02
N LEU A 52 8.75 6.61 1.20
CA LEU A 52 9.82 6.30 2.15
C LEU A 52 9.77 4.84 2.59
N MET A 53 8.59 4.29 2.88
CA MET A 53 8.41 2.87 3.17
C MET A 53 8.87 1.99 2.01
N GLY A 54 8.43 2.27 0.77
CA GLY A 54 8.84 1.45 -0.36
C GLY A 54 10.35 1.54 -0.65
N TYR A 55 11.00 2.69 -0.42
CA TYR A 55 12.46 2.78 -0.50
C TYR A 55 13.17 1.98 0.60
N LEU A 56 12.66 1.99 1.84
CA LEU A 56 13.18 1.17 2.94
C LEU A 56 13.07 -0.33 2.61
N ILE A 57 11.91 -0.77 2.10
CA ILE A 57 11.66 -2.15 1.69
C ILE A 57 12.63 -2.56 0.58
N ARG A 58 12.73 -1.75 -0.49
CA ARG A 58 13.62 -2.02 -1.62
C ARG A 58 15.08 -2.08 -1.19
N GLY A 59 15.52 -1.12 -0.39
CA GLY A 59 16.90 -1.04 0.11
C GLY A 59 17.30 -2.23 1.00
N ARG A 60 16.33 -2.92 1.58
CA ARG A 60 16.55 -4.13 2.41
C ARG A 60 16.32 -5.43 1.65
N GLY A 61 15.95 -5.35 0.37
CA GLY A 61 15.72 -6.50 -0.49
C GLY A 61 14.57 -7.39 -0.01
N LEU A 62 13.52 -6.77 0.55
CA LEU A 62 12.37 -7.49 1.08
C LEU A 62 11.31 -7.69 0.02
N ASP A 63 10.58 -8.80 0.12
CA ASP A 63 9.38 -9.05 -0.66
C ASP A 63 8.18 -8.35 -0.03
N VAL A 64 7.14 -8.09 -0.83
CA VAL A 64 5.88 -7.54 -0.35
C VAL A 64 4.73 -8.40 -0.87
N ALA A 65 3.76 -8.69 -0.02
CA ALA A 65 2.54 -9.39 -0.38
C ALA A 65 1.31 -8.62 0.10
N VAL A 66 0.27 -8.56 -0.73
CA VAL A 66 -1.03 -8.00 -0.31
C VAL A 66 -1.79 -9.07 0.45
N ALA A 67 -1.82 -8.92 1.78
CA ALA A 67 -2.43 -9.87 2.71
C ALA A 67 -2.74 -9.20 4.04
N ARG A 68 -3.78 -9.72 4.71
CA ARG A 68 -4.02 -9.50 6.14
C ARG A 68 -3.18 -10.50 6.93
N THR A 69 -2.85 -10.15 8.17
CA THR A 69 -2.28 -11.13 9.11
C THR A 69 -3.40 -11.69 9.96
N VAL A 70 -3.71 -12.98 9.81
CA VAL A 70 -4.72 -13.67 10.61
C VAL A 70 -4.03 -14.44 11.72
N PHE A 71 -4.31 -14.09 12.96
CA PHE A 71 -3.84 -14.83 14.13
C PHE A 71 -4.92 -15.86 14.51
N ASP A 72 -4.55 -17.14 14.66
CA ASP A 72 -5.45 -18.25 14.99
C ASP A 72 -6.49 -17.96 16.11
N PRO A 73 -6.17 -17.28 17.24
CA PRO A 73 -7.18 -17.01 18.27
C PRO A 73 -8.23 -15.94 17.87
N CYS A 74 -8.05 -15.23 16.76
CA CYS A 74 -8.96 -14.18 16.31
C CYS A 74 -9.95 -14.62 15.22
N ALA A 75 -9.79 -15.83 14.64
CA ALA A 75 -10.61 -16.28 13.51
C ALA A 75 -12.09 -16.52 13.87
N ASN A 76 -12.41 -16.76 15.15
CA ASN A 76 -13.75 -17.19 15.61
C ASN A 76 -14.30 -16.44 16.84
N THR A 77 -13.80 -15.24 17.18
CA THR A 77 -14.25 -14.50 18.38
C THR A 77 -15.18 -13.32 18.05
N PRO A 78 -16.47 -13.36 18.45
CA PRO A 78 -17.32 -12.18 18.46
C PRO A 78 -16.77 -11.17 19.48
N GLY A 79 -16.40 -9.98 19.02
CA GLY A 79 -15.91 -8.88 19.90
C GLY A 79 -14.42 -8.56 19.82
N GLY A 80 -13.68 -9.16 18.87
CA GLY A 80 -12.29 -8.80 18.59
C GLY A 80 -11.25 -9.49 19.50
N CYS A 81 -9.99 -9.40 19.07
CA CYS A 81 -8.91 -10.19 19.65
C CYS A 81 -8.42 -9.62 20.98
N LYS A 82 -8.46 -10.43 22.06
CA LYS A 82 -7.78 -10.09 23.32
C LYS A 82 -6.29 -10.45 23.21
N GLN A 83 -5.41 -9.51 23.57
CA GLN A 83 -3.97 -9.75 23.64
C GLN A 83 -3.68 -10.85 24.68
N GLY A 84 -3.39 -12.06 24.19
CA GLY A 84 -2.91 -13.17 25.00
C GLY A 84 -1.48 -13.56 24.60
N THR A 85 -0.79 -14.27 25.49
CA THR A 85 0.54 -14.85 25.24
C THR A 85 0.40 -16.13 24.40
N TRP A 86 0.87 -16.12 23.15
CA TRP A 86 0.83 -17.28 22.25
C TRP A 86 2.22 -17.66 21.71
N SER A 87 2.43 -18.94 21.41
CA SER A 87 3.74 -19.56 21.08
C SER A 87 3.74 -20.49 19.85
N GLY A 88 2.77 -20.37 18.91
CA GLY A 88 2.76 -21.02 17.59
C GLY A 88 3.07 -20.06 16.42
N PRO A 89 2.92 -20.46 15.12
CA PRO A 89 3.23 -19.60 13.96
C PRO A 89 2.43 -18.29 13.97
N LEU A 90 3.11 -17.20 14.31
CA LEU A 90 2.62 -15.91 14.85
C LEU A 90 1.58 -15.13 14.01
N GLY A 91 0.96 -15.70 12.98
CA GLY A 91 -0.06 -15.09 12.13
C GLY A 91 0.12 -15.55 10.69
N GLU A 92 -0.93 -16.07 10.07
CA GLU A 92 -0.91 -16.55 8.69
C GLU A 92 -1.26 -15.42 7.72
N PRO A 93 -0.58 -15.32 6.56
CA PRO A 93 -1.02 -14.41 5.52
C PRO A 93 -2.36 -14.88 4.95
N GLU A 94 -3.32 -13.96 4.88
CA GLU A 94 -4.58 -14.19 4.19
C GLU A 94 -4.81 -13.13 3.11
N SER A 95 -4.79 -13.57 1.85
CA SER A 95 -5.12 -12.70 0.72
C SER A 95 -6.63 -12.40 0.63
N GLN A 96 -7.50 -13.25 1.20
CA GLN A 96 -8.94 -13.03 1.14
C GLN A 96 -9.32 -11.70 1.81
N SER A 97 -10.03 -10.84 1.06
CA SER A 97 -10.42 -9.49 1.47
C SER A 97 -9.25 -8.56 1.82
N ALA A 98 -8.01 -8.96 1.53
CA ALA A 98 -6.88 -8.07 1.65
C ALA A 98 -6.93 -7.00 0.55
N PHE A 99 -6.47 -5.79 0.86
CA PHE A 99 -6.44 -4.74 -0.15
C PHE A 99 -5.23 -3.83 0.00
N CYS A 100 -4.80 -3.28 -1.12
CA CYS A 100 -3.78 -2.25 -1.19
C CYS A 100 -4.28 -1.14 -2.11
N ASN A 101 -4.86 -0.10 -1.53
CA ASN A 101 -5.49 0.97 -2.29
C ASN A 101 -4.61 2.20 -2.37
N THR A 102 -4.63 2.83 -3.54
CA THR A 102 -4.12 4.17 -3.82
C THR A 102 -2.67 4.30 -3.39
N LEU A 103 -2.38 4.99 -2.28
CA LEU A 103 -1.00 5.24 -1.86
C LEU A 103 -0.32 4.00 -1.26
N CYS A 104 -1.07 2.96 -0.89
CA CYS A 104 -0.50 1.66 -0.55
C CYS A 104 0.32 1.08 -1.71
N THR A 105 -0.07 1.34 -2.97
CA THR A 105 0.64 0.82 -4.15
C THR A 105 2.09 1.29 -4.25
N PHE A 106 2.42 2.44 -3.66
CA PHE A 106 3.81 2.91 -3.56
C PHE A 106 4.63 1.99 -2.65
N VAL A 107 4.06 1.57 -1.52
CA VAL A 107 4.71 0.61 -0.63
C VAL A 107 4.87 -0.75 -1.31
N LEU A 108 3.82 -1.23 -1.99
CA LEU A 108 3.85 -2.48 -2.78
C LEU A 108 4.98 -2.46 -3.82
N ALA A 109 5.15 -1.35 -4.55
CA ALA A 109 6.22 -1.17 -5.54
C ALA A 109 7.64 -1.35 -4.95
N GLY A 110 7.80 -1.11 -3.64
CA GLY A 110 9.05 -1.29 -2.92
C GLY A 110 9.58 -2.73 -2.93
N GLY A 111 8.71 -3.73 -2.99
CA GLY A 111 9.09 -5.14 -2.90
C GLY A 111 9.98 -5.60 -4.05
N VAL A 112 10.99 -6.44 -3.78
CA VAL A 112 11.80 -7.05 -4.85
C VAL A 112 10.98 -8.06 -5.64
N ARG A 113 10.26 -8.96 -4.95
CA ARG A 113 9.09 -9.67 -5.46
C ARG A 113 7.83 -9.09 -4.83
N ARG A 114 6.73 -9.10 -5.59
CA ARG A 114 5.46 -8.43 -5.27
C ARG A 114 4.31 -9.39 -5.56
N PHE A 115 3.66 -9.87 -4.51
CA PHE A 115 2.64 -10.91 -4.58
C PHE A 115 1.26 -10.32 -4.35
N VAL A 116 0.34 -10.59 -5.27
CA VAL A 116 -1.06 -10.21 -5.14
C VAL A 116 -1.91 -11.44 -5.43
N GLY A 117 -2.57 -11.97 -4.40
CA GLY A 117 -3.46 -13.13 -4.55
C GLY A 117 -4.69 -12.79 -5.39
N PRO A 118 -5.31 -13.77 -6.07
CA PRO A 118 -6.56 -13.56 -6.83
C PRO A 118 -7.70 -12.95 -6.00
N ASP A 119 -7.74 -13.25 -4.70
CA ASP A 119 -8.76 -12.74 -3.75
C ASP A 119 -8.35 -11.44 -3.05
N ALA A 120 -7.14 -10.94 -3.31
CA ALA A 120 -6.67 -9.65 -2.83
C ALA A 120 -6.94 -8.57 -3.88
N ARG A 121 -7.24 -7.35 -3.43
CA ARG A 121 -7.55 -6.23 -4.31
C ARG A 121 -6.46 -5.17 -4.31
N VAL A 122 -6.10 -4.68 -5.47
CA VAL A 122 -5.24 -3.50 -5.60
C VAL A 122 -6.02 -2.45 -6.37
N GLY A 123 -6.30 -1.34 -5.72
CA GLY A 123 -7.12 -0.25 -6.27
C GLY A 123 -6.31 1.02 -6.47
N VAL A 124 -6.65 1.81 -7.48
CA VAL A 124 -6.10 3.16 -7.68
C VAL A 124 -7.22 4.17 -7.91
N HIS A 125 -7.02 5.38 -7.40
CA HIS A 125 -7.83 6.56 -7.74
C HIS A 125 -6.98 7.83 -7.64
N ASN A 126 -7.57 8.96 -8.01
CA ASN A 126 -6.91 10.24 -7.95
C ASN A 126 -6.76 10.66 -6.48
N PHE A 127 -5.54 10.58 -5.96
CA PHE A 127 -5.20 10.94 -4.58
C PHE A 127 -4.85 12.42 -4.42
N MET A 128 -4.69 13.17 -5.52
CA MET A 128 -4.44 14.61 -5.45
C MET A 128 -5.69 15.34 -4.97
N LEU A 129 -6.87 14.87 -5.36
CA LEU A 129 -8.16 15.38 -4.92
C LEU A 129 -8.46 15.03 -3.45
N ASN A 130 -8.13 15.94 -2.54
CA ASN A 130 -8.59 15.86 -1.14
C ASN A 130 -9.65 16.92 -0.82
N PRO A 131 -10.51 16.72 0.22
CA PRO A 131 -11.57 17.65 0.58
C PRO A 131 -11.08 19.07 0.87
N LEU A 132 -9.88 19.24 1.43
CA LEU A 132 -9.30 20.56 1.68
C LEU A 132 -8.97 21.30 0.38
N MET A 133 -8.51 20.58 -0.65
CA MET A 133 -8.31 21.18 -1.97
C MET A 133 -9.62 21.55 -2.64
N VAL A 134 -10.64 20.69 -2.53
CA VAL A 134 -11.98 21.00 -3.05
C VAL A 134 -12.53 22.26 -2.36
N GLU A 135 -12.36 22.37 -1.05
CA GLU A 135 -12.80 23.55 -0.30
C GLU A 135 -11.98 24.80 -0.65
N ARG A 136 -10.66 24.67 -0.79
CA ARG A 136 -9.80 25.77 -1.25
C ARG A 136 -10.18 26.22 -2.66
N TRP A 137 -10.44 25.27 -3.56
CA TRP A 137 -10.91 25.55 -4.90
C TRP A 137 -12.24 26.30 -4.88
N ARG A 138 -13.22 25.83 -4.09
CA ARG A 138 -14.53 26.48 -3.94
C ARG A 138 -14.36 27.92 -3.44
N LYS A 139 -13.50 28.15 -2.45
CA LYS A 139 -13.20 29.50 -1.94
C LYS A 139 -12.49 30.41 -2.94
N THR A 140 -11.51 29.89 -3.68
CA THR A 140 -10.68 30.68 -4.59
C THR A 140 -11.37 30.96 -5.92
N TYR A 141 -11.98 29.94 -6.52
CA TYR A 141 -12.55 30.01 -7.87
C TYR A 141 -14.06 30.20 -7.89
N ARG A 142 -14.75 30.07 -6.74
CA ARG A 142 -16.22 30.23 -6.63
C ARG A 142 -16.99 29.42 -7.67
N GLU A 143 -16.47 28.23 -7.99
CA GLU A 143 -17.03 27.30 -8.97
C GLU A 143 -17.09 27.86 -10.41
N THR A 144 -16.43 28.99 -10.70
CA THR A 144 -16.36 29.61 -12.04
C THR A 144 -15.38 28.91 -12.99
N VAL A 145 -14.44 28.12 -12.44
CA VAL A 145 -13.48 27.31 -13.19
C VAL A 145 -13.65 25.85 -12.78
N PRO A 146 -13.81 24.90 -13.73
CA PRO A 146 -13.92 23.48 -13.41
C PRO A 146 -12.76 22.98 -12.52
N LEU A 147 -13.09 22.18 -11.50
CA LEU A 147 -12.13 21.68 -10.50
C LEU A 147 -11.00 20.87 -11.13
N ASP A 148 -11.33 20.02 -12.10
CA ASP A 148 -10.39 19.23 -12.91
C ASP A 148 -9.38 20.13 -13.65
N THR A 149 -9.84 21.26 -14.21
CA THR A 149 -8.99 22.23 -14.91
C THR A 149 -7.98 22.89 -13.97
N VAL A 150 -8.40 23.24 -12.75
CA VAL A 150 -7.50 23.84 -11.74
C VAL A 150 -6.45 22.84 -11.29
N ILE A 151 -6.84 21.58 -11.08
CA ILE A 151 -5.95 20.50 -10.66
C ILE A 151 -4.88 20.23 -11.71
N GLN A 152 -5.30 20.03 -12.96
CA GLN A 152 -4.41 19.80 -14.09
C GLN A 152 -3.35 20.89 -14.24
N ARG A 153 -3.71 22.16 -14.01
CA ARG A 153 -2.80 23.29 -14.18
C ARG A 153 -1.87 23.52 -12.97
N SER A 154 -2.37 23.38 -11.75
CA SER A 154 -1.67 23.88 -10.55
C SER A 154 -0.94 22.81 -9.73
N PHE A 155 -1.35 21.55 -9.78
CA PHE A 155 -0.85 20.52 -8.85
C PHE A 155 -0.28 19.27 -9.55
N VAL A 156 -0.83 18.92 -10.70
CA VAL A 156 -0.47 17.70 -11.44
C VAL A 156 1.02 17.68 -11.85
N PRO A 157 1.63 18.74 -12.43
CA PRO A 157 2.93 18.57 -13.07
C PRO A 157 4.08 18.15 -12.13
N PRO A 158 4.33 18.80 -10.96
CA PRO A 158 5.46 18.41 -10.11
C PRO A 158 5.25 17.07 -9.37
N ILE A 159 4.03 16.81 -8.89
CA ILE A 159 3.70 15.59 -8.13
C ILE A 159 3.79 14.36 -9.04
N VAL A 160 3.15 14.43 -10.21
CA VAL A 160 3.19 13.34 -11.20
C VAL A 160 4.62 13.03 -11.65
N VAL A 161 5.48 14.05 -11.81
CA VAL A 161 6.89 13.82 -12.16
C VAL A 161 7.61 13.03 -11.07
N ASN A 162 7.45 13.40 -9.80
CA ASN A 162 8.08 12.69 -8.69
C ASN A 162 7.57 11.24 -8.56
N ASP A 163 6.27 11.01 -8.75
CA ASP A 163 5.66 9.68 -8.64
C ASP A 163 6.10 8.77 -9.80
N ARG A 164 6.18 9.33 -11.02
CA ARG A 164 6.73 8.63 -12.18
C ARG A 164 8.19 8.24 -11.96
N ILE A 165 9.02 9.15 -11.45
CA ILE A 165 10.43 8.86 -11.11
C ILE A 165 10.51 7.74 -10.08
N TYR A 166 9.65 7.77 -9.06
CA TYR A 166 9.59 6.73 -8.03
C TYR A 166 9.28 5.35 -8.62
N PHE A 167 8.18 5.24 -9.37
CA PHE A 167 7.78 3.97 -9.97
C PHE A 167 8.82 3.47 -10.97
N ARG A 168 9.34 4.35 -11.82
CA ARG A 168 10.42 4.01 -12.77
C ARG A 168 11.65 3.47 -12.05
N LYS A 169 12.10 4.13 -10.97
CA LYS A 169 13.26 3.70 -10.17
C LYS A 169 13.08 2.33 -9.54
N LEU A 170 11.85 1.92 -9.25
CA LEU A 170 11.52 0.61 -8.68
C LEU A 170 11.16 -0.44 -9.75
N GLY A 171 11.15 -0.06 -11.03
CA GLY A 171 10.88 -0.94 -12.16
C GLY A 171 9.40 -1.14 -12.47
N ILE A 172 8.52 -0.23 -12.00
CA ILE A 172 7.08 -0.23 -12.26
C ILE A 172 6.80 0.65 -13.48
N SER A 173 5.78 0.29 -14.27
CA SER A 173 5.30 1.10 -15.39
C SER A 173 4.76 2.43 -14.90
N GLU A 174 5.18 3.53 -15.53
CA GLU A 174 4.66 4.87 -15.23
C GLU A 174 3.18 5.04 -15.59
N GLU A 175 2.62 4.15 -16.40
CA GLU A 175 1.18 4.09 -16.75
C GLU A 175 0.30 3.97 -15.50
N ILE A 176 0.81 3.44 -14.38
CA ILE A 176 0.07 3.41 -13.11
C ILE A 176 -0.33 4.81 -12.64
N VAL A 177 0.52 5.81 -12.88
CA VAL A 177 0.25 7.20 -12.49
C VAL A 177 -0.88 7.76 -13.35
N ASP A 178 -0.93 7.40 -14.63
CA ASP A 178 -2.04 7.78 -15.53
C ASP A 178 -3.36 7.18 -15.05
N LEU A 179 -3.38 5.91 -14.66
CA LEU A 179 -4.56 5.26 -14.10
C LEU A 179 -5.02 5.88 -12.77
N MET A 180 -4.08 6.29 -11.92
CA MET A 180 -4.40 7.02 -10.68
C MET A 180 -5.08 8.34 -11.00
N ILE A 181 -4.49 9.19 -11.85
CA ILE A 181 -5.02 10.54 -12.09
C ILE A 181 -6.32 10.53 -12.90
N SER A 182 -6.51 9.54 -13.78
CA SER A 182 -7.72 9.41 -14.62
C SER A 182 -8.91 8.82 -13.87
N THR A 183 -8.68 8.16 -12.73
CA THR A 183 -9.75 7.55 -11.93
C THR A 183 -10.26 8.56 -10.91
N PRO A 184 -11.56 8.95 -10.92
CA PRO A 184 -12.10 9.95 -10.00
C PRO A 184 -11.85 9.59 -8.52
N ALA A 185 -11.64 10.60 -7.67
CA ALA A 185 -11.43 10.38 -6.23
C ALA A 185 -12.66 9.79 -5.50
N SER A 186 -13.84 9.92 -6.09
CA SER A 186 -15.10 9.32 -5.60
C SER A 186 -15.27 7.86 -6.03
N ASP A 187 -14.34 7.31 -6.80
CA ASP A 187 -14.38 5.97 -7.37
C ASP A 187 -13.07 5.22 -7.05
N MET A 188 -13.04 3.91 -7.34
CA MET A 188 -11.87 3.06 -7.17
C MET A 188 -11.74 2.11 -8.35
N ARG A 189 -10.68 2.30 -9.16
CA ARG A 189 -10.33 1.35 -10.21
C ARG A 189 -9.58 0.18 -9.60
N ILE A 190 -10.23 -0.98 -9.52
CA ILE A 190 -9.57 -2.23 -9.12
C ILE A 190 -8.81 -2.79 -10.32
N LEU A 191 -7.51 -3.04 -10.14
CA LEU A 191 -6.63 -3.58 -11.17
C LEU A 191 -6.79 -5.10 -11.24
N THR A 192 -6.96 -5.62 -12.46
CA THR A 192 -6.96 -7.06 -12.73
C THR A 192 -5.57 -7.67 -12.56
N GLY A 193 -5.48 -8.99 -12.39
CA GLY A 193 -4.20 -9.70 -12.35
C GLY A 193 -3.32 -9.43 -13.58
N THR A 194 -3.93 -9.36 -14.77
CA THR A 194 -3.23 -9.02 -16.02
C THR A 194 -2.70 -7.59 -16.02
N GLU A 195 -3.49 -6.61 -15.55
CA GLU A 195 -3.03 -5.23 -15.43
C GLU A 195 -1.91 -5.10 -14.41
N LEU A 196 -1.99 -5.80 -13.27
CA LEU A 196 -0.94 -5.80 -12.25
C LEU A 196 0.40 -6.29 -12.81
N LEU A 197 0.38 -7.34 -13.63
CA LEU A 197 1.57 -7.87 -14.30
C LEU A 197 2.07 -6.92 -15.41
N LYS A 198 1.17 -6.39 -16.25
CA LYS A 198 1.50 -5.43 -17.32
C LYS A 198 2.17 -4.17 -16.75
N LEU A 199 1.63 -3.65 -15.66
CA LEU A 199 2.17 -2.49 -14.95
C LEU A 199 3.45 -2.82 -14.17
N ARG A 200 3.79 -4.11 -14.03
CA ARG A 200 4.86 -4.62 -13.16
C ARG A 200 4.66 -4.26 -11.69
N LEU A 201 3.43 -3.94 -11.29
CA LEU A 201 3.08 -3.66 -9.91
C LEU A 201 3.05 -4.95 -9.08
N ALA A 202 2.59 -6.05 -9.65
CA ALA A 202 2.86 -7.40 -9.16
C ALA A 202 3.95 -8.06 -10.01
N THR A 203 4.79 -8.88 -9.38
CA THR A 203 5.65 -9.84 -10.10
C THR A 203 4.96 -11.19 -10.23
N GLU A 204 4.09 -11.53 -9.26
CA GLU A 204 3.39 -12.79 -9.20
C GLU A 204 1.94 -12.57 -8.76
N VAL A 205 0.99 -13.15 -9.49
CA VAL A 205 -0.43 -13.20 -9.09
C VAL A 205 -0.66 -14.54 -8.39
N LYS A 206 -0.25 -14.61 -7.12
CA LYS A 206 -0.30 -15.80 -6.27
C LYS A 206 -0.68 -15.40 -4.85
N ASP A 207 -1.30 -16.34 -4.14
CA ASP A 207 -1.65 -16.17 -2.74
C ASP A 207 -0.40 -15.83 -1.89
N ALA A 208 -0.58 -14.97 -0.90
CA ALA A 208 0.50 -14.51 -0.04
C ALA A 208 1.15 -15.63 0.79
N ARG A 209 0.47 -16.78 0.99
CA ARG A 209 1.08 -17.98 1.56
C ARG A 209 2.28 -18.47 0.78
N ALA A 210 2.32 -18.28 -0.54
CA ALA A 210 3.47 -18.66 -1.37
C ALA A 210 4.75 -17.86 -1.04
N VAL A 211 4.63 -16.74 -0.30
CA VAL A 211 5.78 -15.93 0.13
C VAL A 211 6.34 -16.40 1.47
N VAL A 212 5.47 -16.97 2.31
CA VAL A 212 5.82 -17.49 3.64
C VAL A 212 6.23 -18.96 3.55
N TYR A 213 5.61 -19.72 2.65
CA TYR A 213 5.85 -21.14 2.37
C TYR A 213 6.23 -21.33 0.88
N PRO A 214 7.47 -20.96 0.49
CA PRO A 214 7.92 -20.98 -0.89
C PRO A 214 8.13 -22.40 -1.47
#